data_AF-A0A3M1BS89-F1
#
_entry.id   AF-A0A3M1BS89-F1
#
_cell.length_a   1.000
_cell.length_b   1.000
_cell.length_c   1.000
_cell.angle_alpha   90.00
_cell.angle_beta   90.00
_cell.angle_gamma   90.00
#
_symmetry.space_group_name_H-M   'P 1'
#
loop_
_entity.id
_entity.type
_entity.pdbx_description
1 polymer ?
#
loop_
_entity_poly.entity_id
_entity_poly.type
_entity_poly.pdbx_seq_one_letter_code
_entity_poly.pdbx_strand_id
1 'polypeptide(L)'
;MKLFTRKKRQNGESGRTTRRKRRLPKLSEITIDLGNPKHQRRLLLGLILLVLFSTAFVYVNYQVYHYTESSEFCGTACHPMVSQNVLYEQSPHANVECVKCHIGPGASYYVRSKLDGIRQVYAVLTDSYSKPIKSPIHNLRPAREICEECHKPETYKDNIVKTIPHYDNDQENTLVQSTFILKMGGWQDATGIAEGIHWHITNKVYYIAADEQRQVITWVGVEQDDGSLKEYYARDMLAMAQTNFVEEAFANDEVRLMDCIDCHNRAAHYIPPPQEMVDDAIHHGVISQDIPYIRRNAVNVLSASYESTAAAYNAIEQLADFYVTNSDNTGGHDAKPANFELELMDAIAELKTIYSETTFPEMGLDWTTNPNNEDHTPTLGCFRCHDDKHISVNEHGAEIDTISVKCNLCHTVPIVGRGDQLLVESPVIVGQVPESHSDFSWTVEHRDVSETEKQDCYQCHGQGFCNNGICHNLDHPPDMLYTHADEYWKQGNQVCYTCHQDISCTRCHAGGIIKNP
;
A
#
# COMPACT_ATOMS: atom_id res chain seq x y z
N MET A 1 -81.26 -6.26 -40.55
CA MET A 1 -82.46 -6.86 -39.94
C MET A 1 -82.61 -6.27 -38.54
N LYS A 2 -83.76 -5.64 -38.28
CA LYS A 2 -84.23 -5.10 -36.98
C LYS A 2 -83.42 -3.91 -36.42
N LEU A 3 -83.96 -2.70 -36.25
CA LEU A 3 -85.19 -2.17 -35.62
C LEU A 3 -84.90 -1.58 -34.24
N PHE A 4 -85.37 -0.33 -34.06
CA PHE A 4 -85.68 0.36 -32.79
C PHE A 4 -84.46 0.74 -31.92
N THR A 5 -84.37 1.88 -31.23
CA THR A 5 -85.43 2.70 -30.61
C THR A 5 -84.91 4.11 -30.27
N ARG A 6 -85.84 4.95 -29.81
CA ARG A 6 -85.88 6.41 -29.76
C ARG A 6 -85.70 6.93 -28.32
N LYS A 7 -85.19 8.17 -28.17
CA LYS A 7 -85.16 9.07 -26.97
C LYS A 7 -84.20 8.64 -25.84
N LYS A 8 -83.45 9.51 -25.17
CA LYS A 8 -83.77 10.87 -24.67
C LYS A 8 -82.47 11.69 -24.47
N ARG A 9 -82.59 13.03 -24.50
CA ARG A 9 -81.54 14.06 -24.40
C ARG A 9 -81.02 14.30 -22.97
N GLN A 10 -79.87 15.00 -22.94
CA GLN A 10 -79.13 15.70 -21.87
C GLN A 10 -78.04 14.86 -21.21
N ASN A 11 -76.76 15.27 -21.10
CA ASN A 11 -76.03 16.49 -21.43
C ASN A 11 -74.59 16.05 -21.75
N GLY A 12 -73.85 16.80 -22.57
CA GLY A 12 -72.45 16.50 -22.83
C GLY A 12 -71.90 17.28 -24.00
N GLU A 13 -71.23 18.38 -23.70
CA GLU A 13 -70.38 19.12 -24.63
C GLU A 13 -69.32 18.19 -25.23
N SER A 14 -69.22 18.19 -26.55
CA SER A 14 -68.03 17.69 -27.25
C SER A 14 -68.06 18.18 -28.70
N GLY A 15 -67.27 19.22 -28.95
CA GLY A 15 -67.07 19.79 -30.28
C GLY A 15 -66.27 18.86 -31.17
N ARG A 16 -66.68 18.73 -32.44
CA ARG A 16 -65.87 18.11 -33.49
C ARG A 16 -65.61 19.08 -34.65
N THR A 17 -64.44 19.69 -34.56
CA THR A 17 -63.38 19.66 -35.58
C THR A 17 -63.76 19.98 -37.03
N THR A 18 -63.75 21.27 -37.39
CA THR A 18 -63.35 21.73 -38.72
C THR A 18 -61.82 21.70 -38.84
N ARG A 19 -61.28 20.76 -39.63
CA ARG A 19 -59.84 20.66 -39.92
C ARG A 19 -59.44 21.77 -40.90
N ARG A 20 -59.20 22.98 -40.37
CA ARG A 20 -58.62 24.11 -41.10
C ARG A 20 -57.10 23.92 -41.12
N LYS A 21 -56.49 23.77 -42.31
CA LYS A 21 -55.02 23.77 -42.48
C LYS A 21 -54.47 25.06 -41.87
N ARG A 22 -53.84 24.98 -40.69
CA ARG A 22 -53.06 26.07 -40.09
C ARG A 22 -51.87 26.33 -41.03
N ARG A 23 -51.86 27.49 -41.71
CA ARG A 23 -50.62 28.02 -42.28
C ARG A 23 -49.66 28.28 -41.12
N LEU A 24 -48.48 27.67 -41.17
CA LEU A 24 -47.37 28.02 -40.27
C LEU A 24 -47.07 29.52 -40.43
N PRO A 25 -46.80 30.26 -39.35
CA PRO A 25 -46.43 31.67 -39.46
C PRO A 25 -45.15 31.79 -40.29
N LYS A 26 -45.15 32.65 -41.31
CA LYS A 26 -43.91 33.03 -42.01
C LYS A 26 -42.99 33.66 -40.96
N LEU A 27 -41.84 33.04 -40.71
CA LEU A 27 -40.74 33.68 -40.01
C LEU A 27 -40.46 35.00 -40.75
N SER A 28 -40.59 36.13 -40.06
CA SER A 28 -40.24 37.43 -40.62
C SER A 28 -38.76 37.41 -41.00
N GLU A 29 -38.42 37.86 -42.21
CA GLU A 29 -37.03 38.02 -42.63
C GLU A 29 -36.29 38.90 -41.64
N ILE A 30 -35.31 38.33 -40.93
CA ILE A 30 -34.42 39.07 -40.05
C ILE A 30 -33.52 39.90 -40.96
N THR A 31 -33.76 41.20 -41.03
CA THR A 31 -32.96 42.15 -41.84
C THR A 31 -31.96 42.86 -40.95
N ILE A 32 -30.68 42.48 -41.07
CA ILE A 32 -29.57 43.17 -40.39
C ILE A 32 -28.99 44.22 -41.34
N ASP A 33 -29.49 45.44 -41.22
CA ASP A 33 -28.94 46.59 -41.94
C ASP A 33 -27.78 47.25 -41.16
N LEU A 34 -26.54 47.05 -41.62
CA LEU A 34 -25.33 47.63 -41.03
C LEU A 34 -25.18 49.13 -41.30
N GLY A 35 -26.01 49.74 -42.15
CA GLY A 35 -26.09 51.19 -42.35
C GLY A 35 -26.97 51.91 -41.32
N ASN A 36 -27.78 51.18 -40.56
CA ASN A 36 -28.70 51.75 -39.57
C ASN A 36 -28.06 51.84 -38.16
N PRO A 37 -27.94 53.04 -37.54
CA PRO A 37 -27.33 53.20 -36.22
C PRO A 37 -28.00 52.40 -35.09
N LYS A 38 -29.31 52.13 -35.19
CA LYS A 38 -30.03 51.32 -34.19
C LYS A 38 -29.67 49.84 -34.29
N HIS A 39 -29.47 49.33 -35.49
CA HIS A 39 -29.01 47.95 -35.72
C HIS A 39 -27.55 47.79 -35.29
N GLN A 40 -26.69 48.77 -35.61
CA GLN A 40 -25.30 48.80 -35.15
C GLN A 40 -25.20 48.76 -33.61
N ARG A 41 -25.96 49.60 -32.89
CA ARG A 41 -25.97 49.61 -31.41
C ARG A 41 -26.51 48.32 -30.81
N ARG A 42 -27.56 47.72 -31.38
CA ARG A 42 -28.11 46.42 -30.93
C ARG A 42 -27.15 45.27 -31.20
N LEU A 43 -26.48 45.27 -32.35
CA LEU A 43 -25.43 44.31 -32.67
C LEU A 43 -24.24 44.47 -31.71
N LEU A 44 -23.79 45.70 -31.45
CA LEU A 44 -22.72 45.97 -30.50
C LEU A 44 -23.09 45.51 -29.08
N LEU A 45 -24.30 45.84 -28.60
CA LEU A 45 -24.80 45.37 -27.30
C LEU A 45 -24.90 43.84 -27.26
N GLY A 46 -25.39 43.21 -28.33
CA GLY A 46 -25.47 41.75 -28.44
C GLY A 46 -24.09 41.09 -28.41
N LEU A 47 -23.11 41.66 -29.11
CA LEU A 47 -21.72 41.20 -29.08
C LEU A 47 -21.10 41.40 -27.70
N ILE A 48 -21.32 42.54 -27.04
CA ILE A 48 -20.85 42.79 -25.67
C ILE A 48 -21.45 41.76 -24.70
N LEU A 49 -22.77 41.53 -24.77
CA LEU A 49 -23.44 40.54 -23.92
C LEU A 49 -22.96 39.11 -24.22
N LEU A 50 -22.73 38.77 -25.48
CA LEU A 50 -22.17 37.48 -25.88
C LEU A 50 -20.77 37.32 -25.30
N VAL A 51 -19.89 38.31 -25.44
CA VAL A 51 -18.54 38.28 -24.89
C VAL A 51 -18.60 38.14 -23.37
N LEU A 52 -19.41 38.94 -22.67
CA LEU A 52 -19.57 38.85 -21.22
C LEU A 52 -20.08 37.46 -20.80
N PHE A 53 -21.08 36.93 -21.49
CA PHE A 53 -21.61 35.59 -21.23
C PHE A 53 -20.56 34.51 -21.49
N SER A 54 -19.86 34.56 -22.61
CA SER A 54 -18.80 33.61 -22.96
C SER A 54 -17.65 33.67 -21.96
N THR A 55 -17.21 34.86 -21.56
CA THR A 55 -16.17 35.02 -20.53
C THR A 55 -16.63 34.49 -19.18
N ALA A 56 -17.85 34.82 -18.74
CA ALA A 56 -18.41 34.29 -17.50
C ALA A 56 -18.56 32.76 -17.55
N PHE A 57 -19.02 32.22 -18.67
CA PHE A 57 -19.16 30.78 -18.89
C PHE A 57 -17.80 30.08 -18.83
N VAL A 58 -16.79 30.57 -19.52
CA VAL A 58 -15.43 30.02 -19.47
C VAL A 58 -14.87 30.10 -18.05
N TYR A 59 -15.04 31.24 -17.37
CA TYR A 59 -14.59 31.40 -15.99
C TYR A 59 -15.25 30.40 -15.03
N VAL A 60 -16.58 30.26 -15.09
CA VAL A 60 -17.30 29.31 -14.23
C VAL A 60 -16.87 27.88 -14.52
N ASN A 61 -16.76 27.48 -15.79
CA ASN A 61 -16.32 26.13 -16.15
C ASN A 61 -14.88 25.87 -15.73
N TYR A 62 -14.00 26.87 -15.80
CA TYR A 62 -12.63 26.79 -15.30
C TYR A 62 -12.60 26.55 -13.78
N GLN A 63 -13.41 27.29 -13.01
CA GLN A 63 -13.50 27.08 -11.55
C GLN A 63 -14.08 25.71 -11.20
N VAL A 64 -15.14 25.26 -11.89
CA VAL A 64 -15.71 23.92 -11.71
C VAL A 64 -14.67 22.86 -12.05
N TYR A 65 -13.92 23.05 -13.14
CA TYR A 65 -12.83 22.15 -13.51
C TYR A 65 -11.81 22.02 -12.38
N HIS A 66 -11.25 23.14 -11.90
CA HIS A 66 -10.27 23.11 -10.81
C HIS A 66 -10.81 22.49 -9.52
N TYR A 67 -12.05 22.77 -9.17
CA TYR A 67 -12.67 22.15 -8.00
C TYR A 67 -12.82 20.63 -8.18
N THR A 68 -13.33 20.16 -9.32
CA THR A 68 -13.53 18.71 -9.56
C THR A 68 -12.24 17.91 -9.77
N GLU A 69 -11.09 18.57 -9.70
CA GLU A 69 -9.76 17.98 -9.78
C GLU A 69 -8.96 18.17 -8.48
N SER A 70 -9.53 18.84 -7.47
CA SER A 70 -8.87 19.04 -6.19
C SER A 70 -8.96 17.82 -5.30
N SER A 71 -7.97 17.66 -4.41
CA SER A 71 -8.03 16.63 -3.36
C SER A 71 -9.23 16.84 -2.44
N GLU A 72 -9.65 18.09 -2.19
CA GLU A 72 -10.85 18.41 -1.41
C GLU A 72 -12.10 17.77 -2.03
N PHE A 73 -12.31 17.89 -3.34
CA PHE A 73 -13.44 17.28 -4.01
C PHE A 73 -13.37 15.75 -3.95
N CYS A 74 -12.21 15.17 -4.28
CA CYS A 74 -12.05 13.72 -4.30
C CYS A 74 -12.19 13.08 -2.90
N GLY A 75 -11.67 13.74 -1.86
CA GLY A 75 -11.58 13.19 -0.51
C GLY A 75 -12.77 13.50 0.40
N THR A 76 -13.44 14.64 0.20
CA THR A 76 -14.47 15.11 1.15
C THR A 76 -15.89 15.13 0.57
N ALA A 77 -16.05 15.18 -0.75
CA ALA A 77 -17.39 15.31 -1.36
C ALA A 77 -18.23 14.03 -1.22
N CYS A 78 -17.58 12.87 -1.11
CA CYS A 78 -18.24 11.57 -1.02
C CYS A 78 -17.72 10.79 0.20
N HIS A 79 -18.63 10.31 1.04
CA HIS A 79 -18.28 9.57 2.26
C HIS A 79 -17.36 8.35 2.08
N PRO A 80 -17.39 7.56 0.98
CA PRO A 80 -16.51 6.38 0.84
C PRO A 80 -15.04 6.75 0.68
N MET A 81 -14.74 7.99 0.31
CA MET A 81 -13.39 8.49 0.09
C MET A 81 -12.77 9.10 1.35
N VAL A 82 -13.54 9.27 2.42
CA VAL A 82 -13.04 9.86 3.69
C VAL A 82 -11.84 9.08 4.20
N SER A 83 -11.93 7.74 4.22
CA SER A 83 -10.81 6.88 4.66
C SER A 83 -9.57 7.05 3.77
N GLN A 84 -9.75 7.08 2.45
CA GLN A 84 -8.64 7.29 1.52
C GLN A 84 -8.02 8.70 1.65
N ASN A 85 -8.83 9.71 1.98
CA ASN A 85 -8.36 11.07 2.21
C ASN A 85 -7.53 11.18 3.48
N VAL A 86 -7.96 10.56 4.58
CA VAL A 86 -7.19 10.51 5.83
C VAL A 86 -5.81 9.91 5.58
N LEU A 87 -5.75 8.75 4.90
CA LEU A 87 -4.48 8.10 4.57
C LEU A 87 -3.61 8.93 3.62
N TYR A 88 -4.24 9.60 2.65
CA TYR A 88 -3.55 10.51 1.74
C TYR A 88 -2.90 11.69 2.48
N GLU A 89 -3.63 12.31 3.41
CA GLU A 89 -3.16 13.47 4.19
C GLU A 89 -1.97 13.12 5.10
N GLN A 90 -1.87 11.86 5.52
CA GLN A 90 -0.76 11.35 6.33
C GLN A 90 0.43 10.85 5.50
N SER A 91 0.26 10.73 4.18
CA SER A 91 1.28 10.17 3.31
C SER A 91 2.38 11.18 2.92
N PRO A 92 3.55 10.70 2.46
CA PRO A 92 4.57 11.57 1.82
C PRO A 92 4.05 12.33 0.58
N HIS A 93 2.91 11.91 0.02
CA HIS A 93 2.28 12.50 -1.16
C HIS A 93 1.11 13.44 -0.83
N ALA A 94 0.89 13.81 0.44
CA ALA A 94 -0.22 14.69 0.87
C ALA A 94 -0.28 16.06 0.16
N ASN A 95 0.81 16.48 -0.48
CA ASN A 95 0.90 17.73 -1.27
C ASN A 95 0.79 17.53 -2.79
N VAL A 96 0.45 16.31 -3.25
CA VAL A 96 0.28 15.97 -4.66
C VAL A 96 -1.21 15.70 -4.92
N GLU A 97 -1.85 16.56 -5.72
CA GLU A 97 -3.30 16.43 -6.01
C GLU A 97 -3.67 15.01 -6.48
N CYS A 98 -4.80 14.48 -6.04
CA CYS A 98 -5.25 13.11 -6.38
C CYS A 98 -5.21 12.83 -7.89
N VAL A 99 -5.55 13.83 -8.70
CA VAL A 99 -5.62 13.73 -10.16
C VAL A 99 -4.26 13.55 -10.83
N LYS A 100 -3.15 13.92 -10.17
CA LYS A 100 -1.81 13.66 -10.70
C LYS A 100 -1.52 12.17 -10.79
N CYS A 101 -2.09 11.38 -9.87
CA CYS A 101 -1.96 9.93 -9.86
C CYS A 101 -3.17 9.21 -10.50
N HIS A 102 -4.40 9.62 -10.18
CA HIS A 102 -5.60 8.88 -10.58
C HIS A 102 -6.17 9.23 -11.96
N ILE A 103 -5.74 10.34 -12.57
CA ILE A 103 -6.20 10.79 -13.89
C ILE A 103 -5.02 10.96 -14.84
N GLY A 104 -4.00 11.71 -14.41
CA GLY A 104 -2.81 12.08 -15.17
C GLY A 104 -3.08 13.11 -16.30
N PRO A 105 -2.03 13.73 -16.88
CA PRO A 105 -2.18 14.69 -17.98
C PRO A 105 -2.70 14.05 -19.29
N GLY A 106 -3.49 14.79 -20.06
CA GLY A 106 -3.90 14.41 -21.42
C GLY A 106 -5.42 14.34 -21.63
N ALA A 107 -5.88 14.73 -22.82
CA ALA A 107 -7.30 14.89 -23.11
C ALA A 107 -8.09 13.57 -23.12
N SER A 108 -7.47 12.44 -23.52
CA SER A 108 -8.13 11.13 -23.55
C SER A 108 -8.43 10.59 -22.16
N TYR A 109 -7.43 10.61 -21.26
CA TYR A 109 -7.57 10.18 -19.88
C TYR A 109 -8.51 11.09 -19.09
N TYR A 110 -8.50 12.39 -19.38
CA TYR A 110 -9.50 13.33 -18.86
C TYR A 110 -10.94 12.93 -19.23
N VAL A 111 -11.22 12.64 -20.50
CA VAL A 111 -12.59 12.25 -20.90
C VAL A 111 -12.98 10.91 -20.26
N ARG A 112 -12.05 9.95 -20.24
CA ARG A 112 -12.28 8.63 -19.61
C ARG A 112 -12.58 8.78 -18.12
N SER A 113 -11.78 9.56 -17.39
CA SER A 113 -11.96 9.76 -15.95
C SER A 113 -13.30 10.42 -15.62
N LYS A 114 -13.78 11.38 -16.44
CA LYS A 114 -15.11 11.98 -16.22
C LYS A 114 -16.25 11.01 -16.51
N LEU A 115 -16.13 10.13 -17.51
CA LEU A 115 -17.10 9.07 -17.75
C LEU A 115 -17.11 8.02 -16.63
N ASP A 116 -15.94 7.64 -16.12
CA ASP A 116 -15.81 6.75 -14.97
C ASP A 116 -16.34 7.41 -13.69
N GLY A 117 -16.10 8.71 -13.50
CA GLY A 117 -16.66 9.51 -12.42
C GLY A 117 -18.19 9.50 -12.40
N ILE A 118 -18.86 9.54 -13.56
CA ILE A 118 -20.34 9.40 -13.63
C ILE A 118 -20.78 8.03 -13.09
N ARG A 119 -20.05 6.96 -13.42
CA ARG A 119 -20.34 5.61 -12.90
C ARG A 119 -20.11 5.53 -11.39
N GLN A 120 -19.05 6.16 -10.89
CA GLN A 120 -18.76 6.25 -9.46
C GLN A 120 -19.85 7.02 -8.72
N VAL A 121 -20.28 8.18 -9.22
CA VAL A 121 -21.40 8.94 -8.63
C VAL A 121 -22.67 8.09 -8.59
N TYR A 122 -22.98 7.37 -9.66
CA TYR A 122 -24.12 6.43 -9.66
C TYR A 122 -23.96 5.36 -8.57
N ALA A 123 -22.78 4.72 -8.49
CA ALA A 123 -22.51 3.67 -7.51
C ALA A 123 -22.60 4.18 -6.05
N VAL A 124 -22.16 5.41 -5.77
CA VAL A 124 -22.31 6.05 -4.46
C VAL A 124 -23.79 6.34 -4.17
N LEU A 125 -24.53 6.87 -5.14
CA LEU A 125 -25.97 7.14 -4.97
C LEU A 125 -26.81 5.88 -4.75
N THR A 126 -26.38 4.73 -5.29
CA THR A 126 -27.07 3.43 -5.15
C THR A 126 -26.43 2.50 -4.11
N ASP A 127 -25.41 2.94 -3.37
CA ASP A 127 -24.60 2.13 -2.43
C ASP A 127 -24.15 0.78 -3.03
N SER A 128 -23.78 0.77 -4.31
CA SER A 128 -23.44 -0.44 -5.06
C SER A 128 -21.94 -0.60 -5.30
N TYR A 129 -21.11 0.12 -4.54
CA TYR A 129 -19.66 0.05 -4.61
C TYR A 129 -19.11 -1.00 -3.63
N SER A 130 -17.86 -1.45 -3.84
CA SER A 130 -17.25 -2.45 -2.96
C SER A 130 -16.75 -1.82 -1.65
N LYS A 131 -16.90 -2.55 -0.55
CA LYS A 131 -16.37 -2.20 0.78
C LYS A 131 -15.48 -3.38 1.23
N PRO A 132 -14.14 -3.25 1.18
CA PRO A 132 -13.34 -2.07 0.79
C PRO A 132 -13.35 -1.80 -0.72
N ILE A 133 -12.88 -0.61 -1.09
CA ILE A 133 -12.61 -0.28 -2.50
C ILE A 133 -11.50 -1.20 -3.00
N LYS A 134 -11.76 -1.94 -4.08
CA LYS A 134 -10.81 -2.91 -4.62
C LYS A 134 -9.51 -2.24 -5.10
N SER A 135 -8.38 -2.82 -4.68
CA SER A 135 -7.03 -2.50 -5.15
C SER A 135 -6.43 -3.77 -5.79
N PRO A 136 -5.68 -3.65 -6.90
CA PRO A 136 -5.35 -2.44 -7.64
C PRO A 136 -6.52 -1.87 -8.44
N ILE A 137 -6.47 -0.56 -8.76
CA ILE A 137 -7.47 0.09 -9.62
C ILE A 137 -7.09 -0.13 -11.08
N HIS A 138 -7.91 -0.87 -11.82
CA HIS A 138 -7.63 -1.32 -13.20
C HIS A 138 -7.65 -0.22 -14.27
N ASN A 139 -8.11 0.99 -13.96
CA ASN A 139 -8.27 2.10 -14.91
C ASN A 139 -7.22 3.22 -14.74
N LEU A 140 -6.17 2.99 -13.94
CA LEU A 140 -5.08 3.94 -13.80
C LEU A 140 -4.23 3.99 -15.08
N ARG A 141 -3.54 5.12 -15.29
CA ARG A 141 -2.49 5.20 -16.31
C ARG A 141 -1.34 4.26 -15.94
N PRO A 142 -0.50 3.86 -16.91
CA PRO A 142 0.73 3.14 -16.60
C PRO A 142 1.53 3.90 -15.55
N ALA A 143 1.96 3.21 -14.49
CA ALA A 143 2.61 3.86 -13.35
C ALA A 143 3.85 4.65 -13.77
N ARG A 144 4.59 4.16 -14.77
CA ARG A 144 5.76 4.84 -15.34
C ARG A 144 5.44 6.26 -15.84
N GLU A 145 4.27 6.48 -16.44
CA GLU A 145 3.87 7.82 -16.93
C GLU A 145 3.45 8.78 -15.82
N ILE A 146 3.22 8.29 -14.60
CA ILE A 146 2.81 9.08 -13.44
C ILE A 146 4.00 9.30 -12.52
N CYS A 147 4.59 8.20 -12.06
CA CYS A 147 5.63 8.18 -11.04
C CYS A 147 6.90 8.86 -11.57
N GLU A 148 7.28 8.60 -12.83
CA GLU A 148 8.58 9.02 -13.38
C GLU A 148 8.63 10.51 -13.75
N GLU A 149 7.48 11.21 -13.77
CA GLU A 149 7.46 12.68 -13.87
C GLU A 149 8.17 13.33 -12.66
N CYS A 150 8.11 12.68 -11.50
CA CYS A 150 8.75 13.11 -10.25
C CYS A 150 9.91 12.21 -9.80
N HIS A 151 9.85 10.89 -10.08
CA HIS A 151 10.79 9.86 -9.63
C HIS A 151 11.48 9.16 -10.80
N LYS A 152 12.55 9.76 -11.33
CA LYS A 152 13.26 9.23 -12.51
C LYS A 152 14.01 7.92 -12.23
N PRO A 153 13.67 6.80 -12.92
CA PRO A 153 14.36 5.51 -12.82
C PRO A 153 15.85 5.56 -13.18
N GLU A 154 16.21 6.45 -14.09
CA GLU A 154 17.55 6.53 -14.69
C GLU A 154 18.57 7.20 -13.76
N THR A 155 18.17 7.55 -12.54
CA THR A 155 19.08 8.11 -11.54
C THR A 155 19.46 6.99 -10.58
N TYR A 156 20.70 6.50 -10.68
CA TYR A 156 21.28 5.64 -9.65
C TYR A 156 21.03 6.27 -8.28
N LYS A 157 20.35 5.54 -7.40
CA LYS A 157 20.11 5.98 -6.03
C LYS A 157 21.18 5.36 -5.15
N ASP A 158 21.87 6.24 -4.42
CA ASP A 158 22.77 5.80 -3.37
C ASP A 158 22.02 4.90 -2.38
N ASN A 159 22.75 3.94 -1.82
CA ASN A 159 22.20 3.08 -0.79
C ASN A 159 21.81 3.90 0.43
N ILE A 160 20.70 3.53 1.06
CA ILE A 160 20.14 4.28 2.20
C ILE A 160 20.43 3.50 3.47
N VAL A 161 21.01 4.17 4.47
CA VAL A 161 21.07 3.62 5.82
C VAL A 161 19.69 3.84 6.47
N LYS A 162 19.03 2.76 6.86
CA LYS A 162 17.80 2.80 7.65
C LYS A 162 18.09 2.33 9.07
N THR A 163 17.54 3.05 10.04
CA THR A 163 17.49 2.65 11.44
C THR A 163 16.02 2.60 11.84
N ILE A 164 15.55 1.42 12.22
CA ILE A 164 14.16 1.19 12.60
C ILE A 164 14.13 0.93 14.11
N PRO A 165 13.52 1.83 14.91
CA PRO A 165 13.26 1.57 16.32
C PRO A 165 12.06 0.63 16.47
N HIS A 166 12.14 -0.24 17.47
CA HIS A 166 11.12 -1.19 17.86
C HIS A 166 11.11 -1.30 19.38
N TYR A 167 10.01 -1.77 19.98
CA TYR A 167 9.93 -1.97 21.42
C TYR A 167 9.52 -3.42 21.71
N ASP A 168 10.08 -4.07 22.73
CA ASP A 168 9.66 -5.42 23.10
C ASP A 168 8.29 -5.42 23.79
N ASN A 169 7.66 -6.60 23.84
CA ASN A 169 6.41 -6.83 24.60
C ASN A 169 6.65 -7.10 26.10
N ASP A 170 7.85 -6.83 26.60
CA ASP A 170 8.22 -7.01 28.00
C ASP A 170 7.71 -5.86 28.86
N GLN A 171 7.99 -5.94 30.16
CA GLN A 171 7.48 -4.96 31.12
C GLN A 171 8.01 -3.55 30.84
N GLU A 172 9.30 -3.45 30.52
CA GLU A 172 10.02 -2.20 30.33
C GLU A 172 9.82 -1.61 28.93
N ASN A 173 9.08 -2.33 28.06
CA ASN A 173 8.95 -2.06 26.64
C ASN A 173 10.35 -1.81 26.05
N THR A 174 11.27 -2.78 26.14
CA THR A 174 12.69 -2.55 25.85
C THR A 174 12.92 -2.11 24.40
N LEU A 175 13.61 -0.98 24.19
CA LEU A 175 13.97 -0.50 22.85
C LEU A 175 14.92 -1.48 22.13
N VAL A 176 14.54 -1.87 20.93
CA VAL A 176 15.35 -2.60 19.96
C VAL A 176 15.56 -1.70 18.74
N GLN A 177 16.80 -1.60 18.26
CA GLN A 177 17.09 -0.83 17.05
C GLN A 177 17.76 -1.73 16.01
N SER A 178 17.19 -1.75 14.81
CA SER A 178 17.77 -2.44 13.66
C SER A 178 18.33 -1.42 12.68
N THR A 179 19.63 -1.47 12.40
CA THR A 179 20.28 -0.61 11.40
C THR A 179 20.81 -1.44 10.24
N PHE A 180 20.46 -1.07 9.02
CA PHE A 180 20.92 -1.75 7.80
C PHE A 180 21.07 -0.77 6.63
N ILE A 181 21.81 -1.20 5.62
CA ILE A 181 21.94 -0.49 4.35
C ILE A 181 21.00 -1.15 3.34
N LEU A 182 19.99 -0.40 2.90
CA LEU A 182 19.10 -0.78 1.80
C LEU A 182 19.78 -0.47 0.47
N LYS A 183 19.89 -1.50 -0.38
CA LYS A 183 20.56 -1.41 -1.70
C LYS A 183 19.58 -0.86 -2.74
N MET A 184 19.42 0.47 -2.75
CA MET A 184 18.49 1.13 -3.66
C MET A 184 18.86 0.86 -5.13
N GLY A 185 20.12 1.14 -5.48
CA GLY A 185 20.63 0.97 -6.83
C GLY A 185 19.81 1.70 -7.89
N GLY A 186 19.73 1.12 -9.08
CA GLY A 186 19.12 1.68 -10.28
C GLY A 186 20.07 1.61 -11.47
N TRP A 187 19.81 2.44 -12.48
CA TRP A 187 20.65 2.53 -13.67
C TRP A 187 21.78 3.54 -13.48
N GLN A 188 23.01 3.14 -13.79
CA GLN A 188 24.18 4.02 -13.78
C GLN A 188 24.69 4.29 -15.21
N ASP A 189 24.35 5.45 -15.78
CA ASP A 189 24.73 5.85 -17.15
C ASP A 189 26.24 5.73 -17.44
N ALA A 190 27.08 6.05 -16.47
CA ALA A 190 28.53 6.08 -16.64
C ALA A 190 29.16 4.68 -16.81
N THR A 191 28.53 3.64 -16.28
CA THR A 191 29.05 2.27 -16.27
C THR A 191 28.17 1.31 -17.08
N GLY A 192 26.92 1.70 -17.37
CA GLY A 192 25.92 0.84 -18.02
C GLY A 192 25.43 -0.30 -17.13
N ILE A 193 25.59 -0.18 -15.80
CA ILE A 193 25.22 -1.21 -14.84
C ILE A 193 23.85 -0.88 -14.23
N ALA A 194 22.99 -1.91 -14.17
CA ALA A 194 21.77 -1.92 -13.36
C ALA A 194 21.99 -2.80 -12.13
N GLU A 195 21.70 -2.29 -10.94
CA GLU A 195 21.84 -3.05 -9.68
C GLU A 195 20.84 -2.61 -8.60
N GLY A 196 20.83 -3.31 -7.46
CA GLY A 196 19.95 -3.04 -6.33
C GLY A 196 18.48 -3.39 -6.59
N ILE A 197 17.60 -2.98 -5.68
CA ILE A 197 16.17 -3.29 -5.75
C ILE A 197 15.50 -2.62 -6.97
N HIS A 198 16.02 -1.48 -7.45
CA HIS A 198 15.54 -0.80 -8.65
C HIS A 198 16.03 -1.42 -9.97
N TRP A 199 16.73 -2.55 -9.94
CA TRP A 199 17.07 -3.28 -11.16
C TRP A 199 15.82 -3.56 -12.04
N HIS A 200 14.67 -3.82 -11.41
CA HIS A 200 13.39 -4.14 -12.06
C HIS A 200 12.77 -3.02 -12.90
N ILE A 201 13.11 -1.75 -12.65
CA ILE A 201 12.55 -0.62 -13.45
C ILE A 201 13.44 -0.27 -14.65
N THR A 202 14.61 -0.89 -14.74
CA THR A 202 15.59 -0.71 -15.82
C THR A 202 15.67 -1.93 -16.75
N ASN A 203 15.24 -3.09 -16.26
CA ASN A 203 15.14 -4.35 -17.00
C ASN A 203 13.68 -4.76 -17.12
N LYS A 204 13.28 -5.32 -18.26
CA LYS A 204 11.89 -5.72 -18.45
C LYS A 204 11.62 -7.07 -17.79
N VAL A 205 10.82 -7.01 -16.73
CA VAL A 205 10.37 -8.19 -15.99
C VAL A 205 8.87 -8.34 -16.19
N TYR A 206 8.46 -9.49 -16.66
CA TYR A 206 7.06 -9.86 -16.85
C TYR A 206 6.67 -10.90 -15.79
N TYR A 207 5.40 -10.92 -15.40
CA TYR A 207 4.90 -11.93 -14.49
C TYR A 207 3.43 -12.27 -14.75
N ILE A 208 3.03 -13.46 -14.28
CA ILE A 208 1.64 -13.91 -14.20
C ILE A 208 1.30 -14.11 -12.72
N ALA A 209 0.13 -13.62 -12.30
CA ALA A 209 -0.36 -13.79 -10.94
C ALA A 209 -1.69 -14.56 -10.92
N ALA A 210 -1.89 -15.38 -9.88
CA ALA A 210 -3.11 -16.18 -9.71
C ALA A 210 -4.26 -15.43 -9.02
N ASP A 211 -3.99 -14.27 -8.40
CA ASP A 211 -4.97 -13.48 -7.65
C ASP A 211 -5.02 -12.01 -8.09
N GLU A 212 -6.15 -11.34 -7.82
CA GLU A 212 -6.40 -9.94 -8.20
C GLU A 212 -5.43 -8.96 -7.52
N GLN A 213 -5.00 -9.24 -6.29
CA GLN A 213 -4.05 -8.42 -5.54
C GLN A 213 -2.59 -8.69 -5.90
N ARG A 214 -2.39 -9.63 -6.84
CA ARG A 214 -1.10 -10.06 -7.39
C ARG A 214 -0.17 -10.69 -6.35
N GLN A 215 -0.65 -11.20 -5.23
CA GLN A 215 0.21 -11.71 -4.16
C GLN A 215 0.81 -13.09 -4.45
N VAL A 216 0.21 -13.87 -5.34
CA VAL A 216 0.64 -15.21 -5.73
C VAL A 216 1.15 -15.19 -7.17
N ILE A 217 2.47 -15.21 -7.33
CA ILE A 217 3.12 -15.23 -8.65
C ILE A 217 3.33 -16.69 -9.10
N THR A 218 2.91 -16.99 -10.32
CA THR A 218 2.97 -18.34 -10.89
C THR A 218 4.07 -18.48 -11.95
N TRP A 219 4.46 -17.36 -12.57
CA TRP A 219 5.51 -17.30 -13.57
C TRP A 219 6.16 -15.92 -13.59
N VAL A 220 7.46 -15.89 -13.87
CA VAL A 220 8.26 -14.68 -14.09
C VAL A 220 9.10 -14.86 -15.35
N GLY A 221 9.08 -13.87 -16.23
CA GLY A 221 9.92 -13.82 -17.43
C GLY A 221 10.80 -12.58 -17.44
N VAL A 222 12.11 -12.77 -17.58
CA VAL A 222 13.09 -11.68 -17.66
C VAL A 222 13.59 -11.55 -19.09
N GLU A 223 13.33 -10.40 -19.74
CA GLU A 223 13.83 -10.12 -21.09
C GLU A 223 15.36 -9.99 -21.06
N GLN A 224 16.03 -10.77 -21.90
CA GLN A 224 17.47 -10.74 -22.11
C GLN A 224 17.82 -9.75 -23.23
N ASP A 225 19.10 -9.41 -23.36
CA ASP A 225 19.60 -8.46 -24.37
C ASP A 225 19.30 -8.88 -25.82
N ASP A 226 19.18 -10.17 -26.08
CA ASP A 226 18.81 -10.73 -27.40
C ASP A 226 17.29 -10.75 -27.67
N GLY A 227 16.49 -10.28 -26.71
CA GLY A 227 15.03 -10.27 -26.75
C GLY A 227 14.36 -11.58 -26.34
N SER A 228 15.12 -12.61 -25.98
CA SER A 228 14.57 -13.84 -25.40
C SER A 228 14.08 -13.61 -23.96
N LEU A 229 13.17 -14.46 -23.48
CA LEU A 229 12.75 -14.46 -22.08
C LEU A 229 13.48 -15.58 -21.33
N LYS A 230 14.12 -15.24 -20.22
CA LYS A 230 14.53 -16.22 -19.21
C LYS A 230 13.36 -16.45 -18.26
N GLU A 231 12.80 -17.65 -18.31
CA GLU A 231 11.55 -17.98 -17.65
C GLU A 231 11.77 -18.74 -16.35
N TYR A 232 10.96 -18.41 -15.36
CA TYR A 232 10.91 -19.05 -14.06
C TYR A 232 9.46 -19.38 -13.72
N TYR A 233 9.21 -20.62 -13.32
CA TYR A 233 7.89 -21.11 -12.94
C TYR A 233 7.88 -21.34 -11.43
N ALA A 234 6.77 -21.01 -10.78
CA ALA A 234 6.55 -21.45 -9.40
C ALA A 234 6.71 -22.98 -9.32
N ARG A 235 7.22 -23.50 -8.21
CA ARG A 235 7.57 -24.92 -8.06
C ARG A 235 6.41 -25.87 -8.37
N ASP A 236 5.19 -25.50 -8.02
CA ASP A 236 3.96 -26.23 -8.32
C ASP A 236 3.50 -26.11 -9.79
N MET A 237 4.04 -25.14 -10.52
CA MET A 237 3.75 -24.84 -11.92
C MET A 237 4.84 -25.32 -12.90
N LEU A 238 5.87 -26.04 -12.43
CA LEU A 238 6.97 -26.54 -13.27
C LEU A 238 6.51 -27.34 -14.49
N ALA A 239 5.41 -28.08 -14.37
CA ALA A 239 4.86 -28.85 -15.48
C ALA A 239 4.34 -27.96 -16.64
N MET A 240 4.06 -26.68 -16.37
CA MET A 240 3.61 -25.70 -17.37
C MET A 240 4.75 -25.20 -18.25
N ALA A 241 6.01 -25.43 -17.88
CA ALA A 241 7.17 -25.04 -18.70
C ALA A 241 7.25 -25.77 -20.06
N GLN A 242 6.48 -26.85 -20.22
CA GLN A 242 6.42 -27.66 -21.44
C GLN A 242 5.04 -27.57 -22.12
N THR A 243 4.23 -26.58 -21.74
CA THR A 243 2.92 -26.31 -22.33
C THR A 243 2.91 -24.93 -22.98
N ASN A 244 1.81 -24.58 -23.63
CA ASN A 244 1.58 -23.25 -24.21
C ASN A 244 1.03 -22.24 -23.18
N PHE A 245 1.24 -22.49 -21.88
CA PHE A 245 0.67 -21.69 -20.79
C PHE A 245 1.04 -20.21 -20.90
N VAL A 246 2.30 -19.90 -21.20
CA VAL A 246 2.79 -18.52 -21.29
C VAL A 246 2.28 -17.85 -22.55
N GLU A 247 2.28 -18.55 -23.69
CA GLU A 247 1.76 -18.02 -24.96
C GLU A 247 0.26 -17.73 -24.89
N GLU A 248 -0.52 -18.60 -24.22
CA GLU A 248 -1.93 -18.36 -23.95
C GLU A 248 -2.14 -17.14 -23.05
N ALA A 249 -1.33 -16.99 -22.00
CA ALA A 249 -1.39 -15.84 -21.10
C ALA A 249 -1.09 -14.52 -21.83
N PHE A 250 -0.11 -14.50 -22.74
CA PHE A 250 0.15 -13.33 -23.60
C PHE A 250 -1.04 -13.04 -24.54
N ALA A 251 -1.63 -14.08 -25.14
CA ALA A 251 -2.77 -13.92 -26.05
C ALA A 251 -4.03 -13.40 -25.32
N ASN A 252 -4.17 -13.70 -24.03
CA ASN A 252 -5.30 -13.30 -23.20
C ASN A 252 -5.07 -12.01 -22.39
N ASP A 253 -3.92 -11.32 -22.56
CA ASP A 253 -3.56 -10.11 -21.80
C ASP A 253 -3.45 -10.37 -20.28
N GLU A 254 -3.03 -11.58 -19.90
CA GLU A 254 -2.83 -12.01 -18.50
C GLU A 254 -1.40 -11.78 -18.01
N VAL A 255 -0.46 -11.56 -18.93
CA VAL A 255 0.94 -11.24 -18.61
C VAL A 255 1.07 -9.76 -18.31
N ARG A 256 1.62 -9.46 -17.14
CA ARG A 256 1.89 -8.09 -16.70
C ARG A 256 3.37 -7.75 -16.80
N LEU A 257 3.68 -6.62 -17.42
CA LEU A 257 4.97 -5.95 -17.26
C LEU A 257 5.04 -5.31 -15.87
N MET A 258 6.08 -5.64 -15.11
CA MET A 258 6.35 -5.05 -13.80
C MET A 258 6.61 -3.56 -13.91
N ASP A 259 6.00 -2.77 -13.02
CA ASP A 259 6.19 -1.32 -12.93
C ASP A 259 6.30 -0.86 -11.46
N CYS A 260 6.38 0.46 -11.26
CA CYS A 260 6.58 1.06 -9.94
C CYS A 260 5.55 0.61 -8.89
N ILE A 261 4.27 0.43 -9.26
CA ILE A 261 3.20 0.10 -8.31
C ILE A 261 3.11 -1.40 -8.01
N ASP A 262 3.93 -2.23 -8.64
CA ASP A 262 4.05 -3.64 -8.24
C ASP A 262 4.88 -3.79 -6.95
N CYS A 263 5.70 -2.78 -6.64
CA CYS A 263 6.46 -2.64 -5.39
C CYS A 263 5.90 -1.52 -4.50
N HIS A 264 5.73 -0.30 -5.04
CA HIS A 264 5.24 0.89 -4.32
C HIS A 264 3.71 1.00 -4.34
N ASN A 265 3.02 -0.10 -4.05
CA ASN A 265 1.56 -0.22 -4.20
C ASN A 265 0.73 0.55 -3.15
N ARG A 266 1.40 1.17 -2.16
CA ARG A 266 0.79 1.94 -1.06
C ARG A 266 1.37 3.33 -0.87
N ALA A 267 1.98 3.92 -1.91
CA ALA A 267 2.67 5.21 -1.85
C ALA A 267 1.89 6.38 -1.20
N ALA A 268 0.55 6.38 -1.26
CA ALA A 268 -0.30 7.43 -0.68
C ALA A 268 -1.42 6.91 0.23
N HIS A 269 -1.57 5.58 0.36
CA HIS A 269 -2.71 4.95 1.05
C HIS A 269 -2.26 3.77 1.91
N TYR A 270 -1.07 3.89 2.53
CA TYR A 270 -0.54 2.90 3.44
C TYR A 270 -1.24 2.97 4.79
N ILE A 271 -1.59 1.82 5.33
CA ILE A 271 -2.08 1.66 6.70
C ILE A 271 -1.03 0.83 7.43
N PRO A 272 -0.23 1.43 8.31
CA PRO A 272 0.78 0.68 9.05
C PRO A 272 0.15 -0.37 9.98
N PRO A 273 0.80 -1.51 10.22
CA PRO A 273 0.34 -2.48 11.20
C PRO A 273 0.41 -1.90 12.62
N PRO A 274 -0.41 -2.39 13.57
CA PRO A 274 -0.47 -1.88 14.94
C PRO A 274 0.88 -1.81 15.66
N GLN A 275 1.78 -2.76 15.39
CA GLN A 275 3.13 -2.78 15.93
C GLN A 275 3.90 -1.51 15.54
N GLU A 276 3.91 -1.16 14.25
CA GLU A 276 4.62 0.01 13.74
C GLU A 276 4.05 1.30 14.33
N MET A 277 2.71 1.42 14.38
CA MET A 277 2.06 2.63 14.91
C MET A 277 2.29 2.82 16.41
N VAL A 278 2.26 1.74 17.19
CA VAL A 278 2.53 1.80 18.64
C VAL A 278 4.00 2.06 18.90
N ASP A 279 4.90 1.43 18.15
CA ASP A 279 6.34 1.67 18.27
C ASP A 279 6.70 3.12 17.95
N ASP A 280 6.10 3.70 16.90
CA ASP A 280 6.29 5.10 16.54
C ASP A 280 5.75 6.05 17.62
N ALA A 281 4.57 5.76 18.16
CA ALA A 281 3.97 6.56 19.23
C ALA A 281 4.79 6.50 20.54
N ILE A 282 5.40 5.35 20.88
CA ILE A 282 6.34 5.24 22.00
C ILE A 282 7.64 5.98 21.69
N HIS A 283 8.16 5.83 20.46
CA HIS A 283 9.40 6.48 20.03
C HIS A 283 9.34 8.01 20.13
N HIS A 284 8.20 8.58 19.74
CA HIS A 284 7.94 10.02 19.84
C HIS A 284 7.50 10.48 21.23
N GLY A 285 7.38 9.57 22.20
CA GLY A 285 6.99 9.87 23.59
C GLY A 285 5.52 10.29 23.75
N VAL A 286 4.68 10.01 22.74
CA VAL A 286 3.22 10.24 22.82
C VAL A 286 2.58 9.17 23.71
N ILE A 287 3.05 7.92 23.59
CA ILE A 287 2.78 6.84 24.55
C ILE A 287 4.01 6.72 25.45
N SER A 288 3.84 6.88 26.76
CA SER A 288 4.94 6.74 27.72
C SER A 288 5.45 5.29 27.76
N GLN A 289 6.75 5.10 27.53
CA GLN A 289 7.42 3.80 27.68
C GLN A 289 7.39 3.29 29.13
N ASP A 290 7.23 4.19 30.11
CA ASP A 290 7.22 3.86 31.54
C ASP A 290 5.93 3.14 31.99
N ILE A 291 4.93 3.04 31.12
CA ILE A 291 3.70 2.28 31.39
C ILE A 291 4.02 0.79 31.16
N PRO A 292 3.97 -0.06 32.20
CA PRO A 292 4.39 -1.46 32.08
C PRO A 292 3.59 -2.23 31.03
N TYR A 293 4.28 -2.95 30.14
CA TYR A 293 3.67 -3.74 29.07
C TYR A 293 2.73 -2.96 28.12
N ILE A 294 2.81 -1.62 28.09
CA ILE A 294 1.88 -0.80 27.29
C ILE A 294 1.92 -1.17 25.83
N ARG A 295 3.11 -1.46 25.30
CA ARG A 295 3.29 -1.80 23.91
C ARG A 295 2.50 -3.05 23.53
N ARG A 296 2.67 -4.13 24.30
CA ARG A 296 1.94 -5.40 24.11
C ARG A 296 0.42 -5.17 24.14
N ASN A 297 -0.05 -4.46 25.16
CA ASN A 297 -1.49 -4.28 25.37
C ASN A 297 -2.12 -3.35 24.32
N ALA A 298 -1.40 -2.30 23.90
CA ALA A 298 -1.77 -1.39 22.82
C ALA A 298 -1.86 -2.13 21.47
N VAL A 299 -0.84 -2.91 21.12
CA VAL A 299 -0.85 -3.73 19.89
C VAL A 299 -2.02 -4.72 19.92
N ASN A 300 -2.27 -5.38 21.05
CA ASN A 300 -3.36 -6.33 21.17
C ASN A 300 -4.75 -5.70 20.96
N VAL A 301 -5.00 -4.53 21.58
CA VAL A 301 -6.30 -3.85 21.42
C VAL A 301 -6.48 -3.29 20.01
N LEU A 302 -5.43 -2.74 19.39
CA LEU A 302 -5.50 -2.23 18.02
C LEU A 302 -5.57 -3.33 16.94
N SER A 303 -5.06 -4.53 17.23
CA SER A 303 -5.11 -5.68 16.30
C SER A 303 -6.46 -6.41 16.32
N ALA A 304 -7.32 -6.13 17.30
CA ALA A 304 -8.62 -6.78 17.42
C ALA A 304 -9.63 -6.26 16.38
N SER A 305 -10.56 -7.12 15.96
CA SER A 305 -11.64 -6.74 15.05
C SER A 305 -12.84 -6.21 15.83
N TYR A 306 -13.36 -5.06 15.41
CA TYR A 306 -14.51 -4.40 16.03
C TYR A 306 -15.60 -4.11 14.99
N GLU A 307 -16.86 -4.23 15.39
CA GLU A 307 -18.01 -3.93 14.52
C GLU A 307 -18.17 -2.42 14.25
N SER A 308 -17.61 -1.55 15.11
CA SER A 308 -17.69 -0.10 14.97
C SER A 308 -16.58 0.61 15.76
N THR A 309 -16.31 1.86 15.38
CA THR A 309 -15.39 2.75 16.12
C THR A 309 -15.79 2.91 17.59
N ALA A 310 -17.10 2.96 17.89
CA ALA A 310 -17.57 3.07 19.27
C ALA A 310 -17.23 1.81 20.10
N ALA A 311 -17.31 0.62 19.50
CA ALA A 311 -16.92 -0.62 20.16
C ALA A 311 -15.41 -0.69 20.41
N ALA A 312 -14.62 -0.27 19.43
CA ALA A 312 -13.16 -0.16 19.57
C ALA A 312 -12.78 0.83 20.68
N TYR A 313 -13.39 2.01 20.70
CA TYR A 313 -13.14 3.03 21.73
C TYR A 313 -13.47 2.53 23.12
N ASN A 314 -14.56 1.78 23.27
CA ASN A 314 -14.91 1.18 24.56
C ASN A 314 -13.88 0.12 24.98
N ALA A 315 -13.38 -0.70 24.06
CA ALA A 315 -12.32 -1.68 24.37
C ALA A 315 -10.99 -1.01 24.74
N ILE A 316 -10.63 0.08 24.05
CA ILE A 316 -9.47 0.91 24.38
C ILE A 316 -9.65 1.56 25.76
N GLU A 317 -10.84 2.06 26.10
CA GLU A 317 -11.12 2.59 27.45
C GLU A 317 -10.99 1.53 28.54
N GLN A 318 -11.42 0.29 28.28
CA GLN A 318 -11.27 -0.82 29.23
C GLN A 318 -9.80 -1.16 29.51
N LEU A 319 -8.86 -0.78 28.64
CA LEU A 319 -7.43 -0.90 28.93
C LEU A 319 -7.02 -0.02 30.12
N ALA A 320 -7.64 1.15 30.30
CA ALA A 320 -7.41 1.98 31.47
C ALA A 320 -7.84 1.26 32.77
N ASP A 321 -9.02 0.65 32.74
CA ASP A 321 -9.55 -0.12 33.88
C ASP A 321 -8.65 -1.32 34.21
N PHE A 322 -8.08 -1.98 33.21
CA PHE A 322 -7.11 -3.06 33.37
C PHE A 322 -5.88 -2.62 34.18
N TYR A 323 -5.33 -1.44 33.88
CA TYR A 323 -4.19 -0.86 34.63
C TYR A 323 -4.56 -0.31 36.01
N VAL A 324 -5.83 0.05 36.22
CA VAL A 324 -6.30 0.53 37.53
C VAL A 324 -6.59 -0.62 38.49
N THR A 325 -7.15 -1.72 37.99
CA THR A 325 -7.69 -2.81 38.81
C THR A 325 -6.71 -3.94 39.12
N ASN A 326 -5.63 -4.08 38.34
CA ASN A 326 -4.74 -5.23 38.41
C ASN A 326 -3.32 -4.82 38.82
N SER A 327 -3.01 -4.91 40.12
CA SER A 327 -1.70 -4.54 40.70
C SER A 327 -0.53 -5.40 40.20
N ASP A 328 -0.81 -6.61 39.71
CA ASP A 328 0.22 -7.50 39.17
C ASP A 328 0.67 -7.07 37.76
N ASN A 329 -0.18 -6.34 37.03
CA ASN A 329 0.13 -5.85 35.68
C ASN A 329 0.79 -4.47 35.66
N THR A 330 0.98 -3.84 36.82
CA THR A 330 1.85 -2.66 37.01
C THR A 330 3.28 -3.05 37.37
N GLY A 331 3.67 -4.32 37.13
CA GLY A 331 5.04 -4.79 37.37
C GLY A 331 5.38 -5.05 38.84
N GLY A 332 4.37 -5.29 39.69
CA GLY A 332 4.59 -5.53 41.12
C GLY A 332 5.13 -4.32 41.89
N HIS A 333 5.06 -3.11 41.31
CA HIS A 333 5.36 -1.90 42.04
C HIS A 333 4.26 -1.58 43.05
N ASP A 334 4.62 -1.54 44.33
CA ASP A 334 3.76 -1.06 45.43
C ASP A 334 3.33 0.41 45.25
N ALA A 335 3.93 1.15 44.30
CA ALA A 335 3.57 2.52 43.95
C ALA A 335 3.68 2.77 42.44
N LYS A 336 2.57 3.21 41.82
CA LYS A 336 2.54 3.71 40.44
C LYS A 336 3.49 4.91 40.28
N PRO A 337 4.14 5.11 39.11
CA PRO A 337 4.88 6.33 38.80
C PRO A 337 4.06 7.59 39.10
N ALA A 338 4.74 8.69 39.47
CA ALA A 338 4.07 9.92 39.92
C ALA A 338 3.07 10.51 38.90
N ASN A 339 3.29 10.25 37.60
CA ASN A 339 2.45 10.72 36.50
C ASN A 339 1.68 9.60 35.79
N PHE A 340 1.67 8.38 36.33
CA PHE A 340 1.13 7.20 35.66
C PHE A 340 -0.30 7.38 35.15
N GLU A 341 -1.19 8.01 35.94
CA GLU A 341 -2.57 8.23 35.53
C GLU A 341 -2.68 9.18 34.33
N LEU A 342 -1.85 10.23 34.28
CA LEU A 342 -1.82 11.17 33.16
C LEU A 342 -1.22 10.51 31.91
N GLU A 343 -0.09 9.83 32.06
CA GLU A 343 0.56 9.12 30.95
C GLU A 343 -0.35 8.02 30.35
N LEU A 344 -1.09 7.31 31.22
CA LEU A 344 -2.07 6.34 30.77
C LEU A 344 -3.23 7.01 30.02
N MET A 345 -3.73 8.16 30.50
CA MET A 345 -4.78 8.90 29.80
C MET A 345 -4.32 9.37 28.42
N ASP A 346 -3.09 9.88 28.31
CA ASP A 346 -2.49 10.30 27.04
C ASP A 346 -2.33 9.10 26.09
N ALA A 347 -1.85 7.96 26.59
CA ALA A 347 -1.75 6.74 25.81
C ALA A 347 -3.12 6.25 25.30
N ILE A 348 -4.15 6.25 26.15
CA ILE A 348 -5.52 5.86 25.76
C ILE A 348 -6.11 6.82 24.72
N ALA A 349 -5.84 8.12 24.84
CA ALA A 349 -6.25 9.10 23.85
C ALA A 349 -5.56 8.84 22.50
N GLU A 350 -4.25 8.58 22.51
CA GLU A 350 -3.48 8.29 21.31
C GLU A 350 -3.94 7.01 20.61
N LEU A 351 -4.20 5.93 21.35
CA LEU A 351 -4.73 4.69 20.77
C LEU A 351 -6.07 4.89 20.06
N LYS A 352 -6.92 5.80 20.56
CA LYS A 352 -8.17 6.16 19.88
C LYS A 352 -7.93 6.97 18.61
N THR A 353 -6.95 7.88 18.61
CA THR A 353 -6.52 8.63 17.42
C THR A 353 -6.03 7.66 16.34
N ILE A 354 -5.06 6.81 16.68
CA ILE A 354 -4.51 5.77 15.80
C ILE A 354 -5.67 4.94 15.20
N TYR A 355 -6.57 4.43 16.04
CA TYR A 355 -7.68 3.61 15.55
C TYR A 355 -8.56 4.35 14.53
N SER A 356 -8.95 5.60 14.81
CA SER A 356 -9.82 6.36 13.90
C SER A 356 -9.17 6.78 12.59
N GLU A 357 -7.85 6.79 12.53
CA GLU A 357 -7.09 7.19 11.35
C GLU A 357 -6.64 6.00 10.49
N THR A 358 -6.64 4.79 11.05
CA THR A 358 -6.10 3.60 10.37
C THR A 358 -7.11 2.47 10.20
N THR A 359 -8.24 2.52 10.91
CA THR A 359 -9.28 1.48 10.85
C THR A 359 -10.64 2.09 10.56
N PHE A 360 -11.25 1.64 9.46
CA PHE A 360 -12.51 2.16 8.92
C PHE A 360 -13.53 1.03 8.77
N PRO A 361 -14.21 0.60 9.86
CA PRO A 361 -15.14 -0.53 9.83
C PRO A 361 -16.25 -0.40 8.78
N GLU A 362 -16.75 0.82 8.55
CA GLU A 362 -17.78 1.13 7.56
C GLU A 362 -17.34 0.89 6.11
N MET A 363 -16.03 0.94 5.86
CA MET A 363 -15.42 0.62 4.57
C MET A 363 -14.78 -0.78 4.58
N GLY A 364 -14.79 -1.51 5.70
CA GLY A 364 -14.09 -2.78 5.83
C GLY A 364 -12.60 -2.66 5.49
N LEU A 365 -11.98 -1.57 5.93
CA LEU A 365 -10.60 -1.21 5.60
C LEU A 365 -9.77 -1.09 6.87
N ASP A 366 -8.69 -1.85 6.92
CA ASP A 366 -7.68 -1.88 7.99
C ASP A 366 -6.30 -2.27 7.42
N TRP A 367 -5.30 -2.35 8.30
CA TRP A 367 -3.92 -2.74 7.97
C TRP A 367 -3.79 -4.13 7.30
N THR A 368 -4.78 -5.01 7.44
CA THR A 368 -4.76 -6.35 6.86
C THR A 368 -5.42 -6.45 5.49
N THR A 369 -6.16 -5.41 5.11
CA THR A 369 -7.04 -5.42 3.94
C THR A 369 -6.26 -5.42 2.63
N ASN A 370 -5.12 -4.73 2.63
CA ASN A 370 -4.43 -4.30 1.44
C ASN A 370 -2.92 -4.45 1.68
N PRO A 371 -2.23 -5.43 1.06
CA PRO A 371 -0.82 -5.67 1.32
C PRO A 371 0.04 -4.49 0.86
N ASN A 372 1.11 -4.20 1.58
CA ASN A 372 2.21 -3.34 1.14
C ASN A 372 3.31 -4.21 0.53
N ASN A 373 3.81 -3.85 -0.64
CA ASN A 373 4.85 -4.63 -1.32
C ASN A 373 6.26 -4.05 -1.14
N GLU A 374 6.42 -2.93 -0.43
CA GLU A 374 7.74 -2.31 -0.17
C GLU A 374 8.56 -3.07 0.88
N ASP A 375 7.89 -3.80 1.77
CA ASP A 375 8.48 -4.55 2.87
C ASP A 375 8.16 -6.04 2.76
N HIS A 376 8.93 -6.86 3.47
CA HIS A 376 8.73 -8.31 3.53
C HIS A 376 8.17 -8.80 4.88
N THR A 377 7.63 -7.87 5.68
CA THR A 377 6.92 -8.12 6.95
C THR A 377 5.97 -6.94 7.20
N PRO A 378 4.67 -7.15 7.51
CA PRO A 378 3.96 -8.41 7.65
C PRO A 378 3.31 -8.85 6.33
N THR A 379 3.94 -8.59 5.19
CA THR A 379 3.49 -9.01 3.85
C THR A 379 4.68 -9.64 3.13
N LEU A 380 4.44 -10.36 2.03
CA LEU A 380 5.55 -11.04 1.33
C LEU A 380 6.46 -10.07 0.55
N GLY A 381 5.93 -8.95 0.07
CA GLY A 381 6.67 -7.97 -0.74
C GLY A 381 7.44 -8.61 -1.89
N CYS A 382 8.77 -8.39 -1.90
CA CYS A 382 9.68 -8.96 -2.90
C CYS A 382 9.75 -10.49 -2.87
N PHE A 383 9.49 -11.14 -1.73
CA PHE A 383 9.48 -12.60 -1.59
C PHE A 383 8.31 -13.28 -2.30
N ARG A 384 7.42 -12.51 -2.94
CA ARG A 384 6.45 -13.05 -3.91
C ARG A 384 7.11 -13.72 -5.11
N CYS A 385 8.32 -13.27 -5.49
CA CYS A 385 9.13 -13.86 -6.55
C CYS A 385 10.47 -14.40 -6.01
N HIS A 386 11.07 -13.71 -5.04
CA HIS A 386 12.36 -14.07 -4.45
C HIS A 386 12.19 -15.12 -3.34
N ASP A 387 11.99 -16.38 -3.70
CA ASP A 387 11.57 -17.41 -2.74
C ASP A 387 12.32 -18.75 -2.86
N ASP A 388 13.34 -18.84 -3.72
CA ASP A 388 14.03 -20.08 -4.12
C ASP A 388 13.08 -21.17 -4.68
N LYS A 389 11.83 -20.81 -5.01
CA LYS A 389 10.78 -21.72 -5.53
C LYS A 389 10.31 -21.31 -6.92
N HIS A 390 10.68 -20.14 -7.41
CA HIS A 390 10.59 -19.79 -8.83
C HIS A 390 11.81 -20.34 -9.57
N ILE A 391 11.60 -21.35 -10.41
CA ILE A 391 12.64 -22.19 -10.96
C ILE A 391 12.60 -22.12 -12.49
N SER A 392 13.77 -21.91 -13.07
CA SER A 392 13.99 -22.06 -14.50
C SER A 392 14.36 -23.51 -14.81
N VAL A 393 13.80 -24.06 -15.89
CA VAL A 393 14.05 -25.43 -16.34
C VAL A 393 14.49 -25.45 -17.79
N ASN A 394 15.26 -26.45 -18.19
CA ASN A 394 15.60 -26.67 -19.60
C ASN A 394 14.49 -27.45 -20.35
N GLU A 395 14.69 -27.68 -21.66
CA GLU A 395 13.77 -28.44 -22.53
C GLU A 395 13.47 -29.87 -22.04
N HIS A 396 14.31 -30.44 -21.16
CA HIS A 396 14.14 -31.78 -20.60
C HIS A 396 13.51 -31.74 -19.20
N GLY A 397 13.11 -30.56 -18.70
CA GLY A 397 12.52 -30.36 -17.39
C GLY A 397 13.51 -30.39 -16.22
N ALA A 398 14.83 -30.35 -16.48
CA ALA A 398 15.82 -30.26 -15.42
C ALA A 398 15.95 -28.82 -14.92
N GLU A 399 15.97 -28.63 -13.59
CA GLU A 399 16.18 -27.33 -12.94
C GLU A 399 17.57 -26.78 -13.30
N ILE A 400 17.63 -25.51 -13.73
CA ILE A 400 18.89 -24.84 -14.13
C ILE A 400 19.23 -23.61 -13.29
N ASP A 401 18.22 -22.92 -12.76
CA ASP A 401 18.40 -21.68 -11.99
C ASP A 401 17.15 -21.39 -11.16
N THR A 402 17.28 -20.53 -10.14
CA THR A 402 16.15 -20.11 -9.28
C THR A 402 16.22 -18.63 -8.96
N ILE A 403 15.07 -17.98 -8.76
CA ILE A 403 15.02 -16.62 -8.23
C ILE A 403 15.35 -16.66 -6.74
N SER A 404 16.49 -16.08 -6.38
CA SER A 404 17.07 -16.30 -5.06
C SER A 404 16.38 -15.52 -3.93
N VAL A 405 16.24 -16.13 -2.75
CA VAL A 405 15.72 -15.54 -1.49
C VAL A 405 16.79 -14.89 -0.59
N LYS A 406 18.04 -14.81 -1.06
CA LYS A 406 19.16 -14.30 -0.27
C LYS A 406 18.90 -12.87 0.25
N CYS A 407 18.92 -12.67 1.59
CA CYS A 407 18.65 -11.35 2.20
C CYS A 407 19.54 -10.23 1.65
N ASN A 408 20.81 -10.57 1.42
CA ASN A 408 21.84 -9.66 0.97
C ASN A 408 21.61 -9.11 -0.46
N LEU A 409 20.61 -9.61 -1.20
CA LEU A 409 20.22 -9.05 -2.50
C LEU A 409 19.63 -7.64 -2.34
N CYS A 410 18.83 -7.44 -1.29
CA CYS A 410 18.07 -6.21 -1.08
C CYS A 410 18.73 -5.29 -0.07
N HIS A 411 19.25 -5.82 1.04
CA HIS A 411 19.85 -5.02 2.10
C HIS A 411 21.00 -5.77 2.79
N THR A 412 21.88 -5.07 3.52
CA THR A 412 22.87 -5.75 4.37
C THR A 412 22.20 -6.48 5.52
N VAL A 413 22.87 -7.49 6.10
CA VAL A 413 22.42 -8.08 7.37
C VAL A 413 22.26 -6.96 8.40
N PRO A 414 21.10 -6.83 9.06
CA PRO A 414 20.88 -5.78 10.05
C PRO A 414 21.82 -5.91 11.25
N ILE A 415 22.34 -4.78 11.70
CA ILE A 415 22.99 -4.64 13.00
C ILE A 415 21.90 -4.31 14.00
N VAL A 416 21.69 -5.20 14.97
CA VAL A 416 20.60 -5.07 15.93
C VAL A 416 21.14 -4.90 17.35
N GLY A 417 20.59 -3.93 18.08
CA GLY A 417 20.89 -3.70 19.49
C GLY A 417 19.62 -3.66 20.34
N ARG A 418 19.74 -3.96 21.63
CA ARG A 418 18.63 -4.04 22.60
C ARG A 418 18.98 -3.31 23.88
N GLY A 419 18.12 -2.40 24.34
CA GLY A 419 18.24 -1.72 25.63
C GLY A 419 19.60 -1.06 25.85
N ASP A 420 20.31 -1.46 26.90
CA ASP A 420 21.65 -0.97 27.23
C ASP A 420 22.76 -1.51 26.31
N GLN A 421 22.46 -2.51 25.48
CA GLN A 421 23.35 -3.11 24.48
C GLN A 421 23.22 -2.48 23.10
N LEU A 422 22.60 -1.30 22.98
CA LEU A 422 22.51 -0.59 21.70
C LEU A 422 23.91 -0.29 21.15
N LEU A 423 24.19 -0.83 19.97
CA LEU A 423 25.43 -0.64 19.25
C LEU A 423 25.31 0.59 18.36
N VAL A 424 26.19 1.57 18.54
CA VAL A 424 26.35 2.69 17.60
C VAL A 424 27.44 2.31 16.62
N GLU A 425 27.06 1.59 15.56
CA GLU A 425 27.95 1.27 14.44
C GLU A 425 27.41 1.95 13.18
N SER A 426 28.30 2.63 12.44
CA SER A 426 28.00 3.15 11.11
C SER A 426 28.67 2.24 10.09
N PRO A 427 27.97 1.23 9.54
CA PRO A 427 28.57 0.33 8.58
C PRO A 427 28.92 1.14 7.32
N VAL A 428 30.21 1.23 7.00
CA VAL A 428 30.68 1.69 5.69
C VAL A 428 31.24 0.49 4.98
N ILE A 429 30.58 0.03 3.91
CA ILE A 429 31.13 -1.02 3.07
C ILE A 429 32.28 -0.42 2.27
N VAL A 430 33.52 -0.71 2.65
CA VAL A 430 34.73 -0.39 1.88
C VAL A 430 35.43 -1.68 1.46
N GLY A 431 35.75 -1.80 0.17
CA GLY A 431 36.44 -2.97 -0.38
C GLY A 431 35.52 -4.06 -0.92
N GLN A 432 36.11 -5.20 -1.29
CA GLN A 432 35.34 -6.35 -1.77
C GLN A 432 34.72 -7.10 -0.60
N VAL A 433 33.42 -7.36 -0.72
CA VAL A 433 32.67 -8.18 0.22
C VAL A 433 33.20 -9.62 0.15
N PRO A 434 33.57 -10.25 1.29
CA PRO A 434 34.04 -11.63 1.31
C PRO A 434 33.00 -12.62 0.78
N GLU A 435 33.44 -13.77 0.26
CA GLU A 435 32.54 -14.82 -0.25
C GLU A 435 31.53 -15.31 0.80
N SER A 436 31.91 -15.30 2.09
CA SER A 436 31.03 -15.65 3.22
C SER A 436 29.75 -14.81 3.31
N HIS A 437 29.73 -13.63 2.70
CA HIS A 437 28.55 -12.76 2.69
C HIS A 437 27.66 -12.99 1.48
N SER A 438 28.01 -13.89 0.57
CA SER A 438 27.22 -14.22 -0.62
C SER A 438 26.15 -15.29 -0.34
N ASP A 439 26.22 -15.97 0.80
CA ASP A 439 25.25 -16.96 1.24
C ASP A 439 24.47 -16.47 2.47
N PHE A 440 23.15 -16.59 2.42
CA PHE A 440 22.29 -16.21 3.54
C PHE A 440 22.34 -17.26 4.66
N SER A 441 22.69 -18.52 4.36
CA SER A 441 22.81 -19.58 5.37
C SER A 441 23.83 -19.23 6.46
N TRP A 442 24.76 -18.31 6.14
CA TRP A 442 25.79 -17.85 7.05
C TRP A 442 25.26 -17.31 8.38
N THR A 443 24.11 -16.63 8.41
CA THR A 443 23.51 -16.16 9.68
C THR A 443 23.23 -17.31 10.66
N VAL A 444 23.12 -18.54 10.16
CA VAL A 444 22.93 -19.76 10.96
C VAL A 444 24.21 -20.59 11.06
N GLU A 445 24.96 -20.72 9.97
CA GLU A 445 26.12 -21.62 9.87
C GLU A 445 27.41 -21.04 10.48
N HIS A 446 27.48 -19.72 10.69
CA HIS A 446 28.67 -19.08 11.28
C HIS A 446 28.98 -19.53 12.72
N ARG A 447 28.09 -20.29 13.36
CA ARG A 447 28.37 -20.89 14.68
C ARG A 447 29.56 -21.86 14.67
N ASP A 448 29.89 -22.42 13.51
CA ASP A 448 30.96 -23.40 13.33
C ASP A 448 32.31 -22.74 12.98
N VAL A 449 32.36 -21.41 12.98
CA VAL A 449 33.55 -20.58 12.72
C VAL A 449 34.61 -20.80 13.80
N SER A 450 35.83 -21.09 13.36
CA SER A 450 36.98 -21.17 14.26
C SER A 450 37.35 -19.80 14.84
N GLU A 451 38.03 -19.79 15.99
CA GLU A 451 38.49 -18.53 16.58
C GLU A 451 39.43 -17.75 15.63
N THR A 452 40.10 -18.42 14.68
CA THR A 452 40.95 -17.75 13.69
C THR A 452 40.09 -17.01 12.65
N GLU A 453 39.11 -17.69 12.06
CA GLU A 453 38.18 -17.10 11.09
C GLU A 453 37.36 -15.94 11.72
N LYS A 454 37.04 -16.04 13.00
CA LYS A 454 36.42 -14.95 13.76
C LYS A 454 37.29 -13.69 13.83
N GLN A 455 38.62 -13.82 13.93
CA GLN A 455 39.52 -12.66 13.90
C GLN A 455 39.57 -12.00 12.50
N ASP A 456 39.31 -12.75 11.44
CA ASP A 456 39.20 -12.20 10.08
C ASP A 456 37.94 -11.33 9.95
N CYS A 457 36.82 -11.74 10.57
CA CYS A 457 35.60 -10.93 10.64
C CYS A 457 35.84 -9.58 11.33
N TYR A 458 36.65 -9.57 12.40
CA TYR A 458 36.98 -8.34 13.14
C TYR A 458 37.86 -7.34 12.39
N GLN A 459 38.39 -7.71 11.22
CA GLN A 459 39.07 -6.75 10.34
C GLN A 459 38.09 -5.73 9.74
N CYS A 460 36.82 -6.12 9.60
CA CYS A 460 35.77 -5.29 9.00
C CYS A 460 34.62 -4.96 9.97
N HIS A 461 34.31 -5.86 10.91
CA HIS A 461 33.22 -5.70 11.87
C HIS A 461 33.73 -5.37 13.28
N GLY A 462 32.99 -4.54 14.02
CA GLY A 462 33.25 -4.30 15.43
C GLY A 462 33.06 -5.56 16.26
N GLN A 463 33.74 -5.67 17.41
CA GLN A 463 33.50 -6.80 18.34
C GLN A 463 32.07 -6.79 18.90
N GLY A 464 31.44 -5.61 18.96
CA GLY A 464 30.04 -5.42 19.33
C GLY A 464 29.08 -6.16 18.41
N PHE A 465 29.38 -6.24 17.11
CA PHE A 465 28.59 -6.97 16.12
C PHE A 465 28.20 -8.39 16.59
N CYS A 466 29.17 -9.16 17.12
CA CYS A 466 28.93 -10.52 17.61
C CYS A 466 28.47 -10.56 19.08
N ASN A 467 28.58 -9.46 19.83
CA ASN A 467 28.24 -9.43 21.25
C ASN A 467 26.94 -8.65 21.47
N ASN A 468 25.88 -9.08 20.78
CA ASN A 468 24.54 -8.54 20.95
C ASN A 468 23.60 -9.62 21.51
N GLY A 469 22.74 -9.24 22.46
CA GLY A 469 21.80 -10.14 23.12
C GLY A 469 20.67 -10.64 22.22
N ILE A 470 20.59 -10.16 20.97
CA ILE A 470 19.57 -10.54 19.99
C ILE A 470 20.04 -11.73 19.14
N CYS A 471 21.33 -11.85 18.83
CA CYS A 471 21.88 -12.93 18.01
C CYS A 471 22.64 -13.99 18.84
N HIS A 472 23.45 -13.59 19.82
CA HIS A 472 24.46 -14.47 20.43
C HIS A 472 24.22 -14.90 21.88
N ASN A 473 23.04 -14.60 22.43
CA ASN A 473 22.59 -15.09 23.75
C ASN A 473 21.08 -15.39 23.75
N LEU A 474 20.54 -15.75 22.59
CA LEU A 474 19.13 -16.04 22.44
C LEU A 474 18.87 -17.49 22.84
N ASP A 475 18.38 -17.68 24.06
CA ASP A 475 18.03 -19.00 24.60
C ASP A 475 16.59 -19.33 24.21
N HIS A 476 16.40 -20.39 23.44
CA HIS A 476 15.07 -20.90 23.11
C HIS A 476 14.96 -22.36 23.54
N PRO A 477 13.79 -22.82 24.00
CA PRO A 477 13.65 -24.18 24.51
C PRO A 477 13.91 -25.25 23.42
N PRO A 478 14.40 -26.46 23.76
CA PRO A 478 14.72 -27.49 22.78
C PRO A 478 13.51 -28.00 21.97
N ASP A 479 12.30 -27.81 22.49
CA ASP A 479 11.03 -28.23 21.89
C ASP A 479 10.33 -27.11 21.10
N MET A 480 11.04 -26.02 20.76
CA MET A 480 10.50 -24.86 20.03
C MET A 480 9.70 -25.21 18.78
N LEU A 481 10.04 -26.27 18.06
CA LEU A 481 9.26 -26.71 16.91
C LEU A 481 7.77 -26.96 17.27
N TYR A 482 7.49 -27.34 18.51
CA TYR A 482 6.15 -27.62 19.03
C TYR A 482 5.61 -26.51 19.95
N THR A 483 6.49 -25.71 20.58
CA THR A 483 6.13 -24.65 21.54
C THR A 483 6.26 -23.22 21.00
N HIS A 484 6.66 -23.04 19.73
CA HIS A 484 6.88 -21.72 19.13
C HIS A 484 5.63 -20.82 19.16
N ALA A 485 4.42 -21.38 19.14
CA ALA A 485 3.19 -20.58 19.28
C ALA A 485 3.10 -19.92 20.67
N ASP A 486 3.39 -20.67 21.75
CA ASP A 486 3.36 -20.12 23.12
C ASP A 486 4.45 -19.06 23.33
N GLU A 487 5.65 -19.28 22.77
CA GLU A 487 6.72 -18.29 22.84
C GLU A 487 6.43 -17.07 21.96
N TYR A 488 5.79 -17.25 20.80
CA TYR A 488 5.25 -16.16 20.00
C TYR A 488 4.24 -15.34 20.79
N TRP A 489 3.34 -15.96 21.54
CA TRP A 489 2.37 -15.24 22.37
C TRP A 489 3.02 -14.40 23.47
N LYS A 490 4.11 -14.90 24.06
CA LYS A 490 4.80 -14.23 25.17
C LYS A 490 5.73 -13.12 24.69
N GLN A 491 6.54 -13.43 23.69
CA GLN A 491 7.67 -12.60 23.25
C GLN A 491 7.40 -11.89 21.92
N GLY A 492 6.29 -12.20 21.26
CA GLY A 492 6.01 -11.77 19.90
C GLY A 492 6.75 -12.60 18.86
N ASN A 493 6.59 -12.20 17.60
CA ASN A 493 7.20 -12.85 16.44
C ASN A 493 8.70 -12.53 16.23
N GLN A 494 9.22 -11.61 17.05
CA GLN A 494 10.48 -10.90 16.83
C GLN A 494 11.73 -11.75 17.03
N VAL A 495 11.76 -12.49 18.13
CA VAL A 495 12.82 -13.45 18.43
C VAL A 495 12.93 -14.48 17.32
N CYS A 496 11.80 -14.86 16.74
CA CYS A 496 11.76 -15.77 15.61
C CYS A 496 12.34 -15.09 14.36
N TYR A 497 11.88 -13.88 14.03
CA TYR A 497 12.22 -13.23 12.76
C TYR A 497 13.61 -12.61 12.68
N THR A 498 14.26 -12.46 13.82
CA THR A 498 15.70 -12.11 13.87
C THR A 498 16.55 -13.16 13.15
N CYS A 499 16.20 -14.45 13.30
CA CYS A 499 16.99 -15.57 12.81
C CYS A 499 16.27 -16.40 11.71
N HIS A 500 14.95 -16.34 11.64
CA HIS A 500 14.13 -17.07 10.68
C HIS A 500 13.38 -16.07 9.79
N GLN A 501 13.37 -16.24 8.48
CA GLN A 501 12.57 -15.36 7.63
C GLN A 501 11.07 -15.71 7.73
N ASP A 502 10.17 -14.73 7.56
CA ASP A 502 8.71 -14.93 7.44
C ASP A 502 8.36 -16.00 6.39
N ILE A 503 9.10 -16.01 5.27
CA ILE A 503 8.92 -17.01 4.22
C ILE A 503 9.20 -18.44 4.71
N SER A 504 10.00 -18.63 5.76
CA SER A 504 10.27 -19.94 6.35
C SER A 504 9.01 -20.56 6.98
N CYS A 505 8.14 -19.73 7.54
CA CYS A 505 6.87 -20.14 8.11
C CYS A 505 5.92 -20.69 7.03
N THR A 506 6.07 -20.27 5.75
CA THR A 506 5.25 -20.79 4.64
C THR A 506 5.36 -22.30 4.46
N ARG A 507 6.42 -22.93 4.98
CA ARG A 507 6.64 -24.38 4.92
C ARG A 507 5.58 -25.15 5.72
N CYS A 508 5.05 -24.56 6.79
CA CYS A 508 4.04 -25.17 7.66
C CYS A 508 2.70 -24.41 7.65
N HIS A 509 2.72 -23.11 7.36
CA HIS A 509 1.55 -22.23 7.39
C HIS A 509 1.34 -21.56 6.03
N ALA A 510 0.26 -21.91 5.34
CA ALA A 510 -0.06 -21.29 4.06
C ALA A 510 -0.11 -19.74 4.19
N GLY A 511 0.68 -19.04 3.37
CA GLY A 511 0.81 -17.57 3.41
C GLY A 511 1.92 -17.03 4.32
N GLY A 512 2.60 -17.87 5.11
CA GLY A 512 3.80 -17.51 5.89
C GLY A 512 3.55 -16.67 7.13
N ILE A 513 2.41 -16.00 7.20
CA ILE A 513 2.11 -15.02 8.24
C ILE A 513 0.88 -15.51 9.00
N ILE A 514 1.11 -15.97 10.22
CA ILE A 514 0.03 -16.51 11.06
C ILE A 514 -0.53 -15.35 11.88
N LYS A 515 -1.82 -15.06 11.71
CA LYS A 515 -2.55 -14.14 12.59
C LYS A 515 -2.89 -14.88 13.88
N ASN A 516 -2.34 -14.45 15.02
CA ASN A 516 -2.57 -15.06 16.35
C ASN A 516 -2.35 -16.59 16.36
N PRO A 517 -1.10 -17.07 16.12
CA PRO A 517 -0.76 -18.50 16.02
C PRO A 517 -1.09 -19.36 17.23
#